data_AF-A0A378W1R3-F1
#
_entry.id   AF-A0A378W1R3-F1
#
_cell.length_a   1.000
_cell.length_b   1.000
_cell.length_c   1.000
_cell.angle_alpha   90.00
_cell.angle_beta   90.00
_cell.angle_gamma   90.00
#
_symmetry.space_group_name_H-M   'P 1'
#
loop_
_entity.id
_entity.type
_entity.pdbx_description
1 polymer ?
#
loop_
_entity_poly.entity_id
_entity_poly.type
_entity_poly.pdbx_seq_one_letter_code
_entity_poly.pdbx_strand_id
1 'polypeptide(L)'
;MLLTGPNMGGKSTYMRQVALIVLLAHTGCFVPADAATIGPVDQIFTRIGASDDLASNRSTFMVEMSETAYILHHATEQSIVLMDEVGRGTSTFDGLALAHAIAEHLLQKTNPSACLPPTISS
;
A
#
# COMPACT_ATOMS: atom_id res chain seq x y z
N MET A 1 -8.68 -2.13 -1.45
CA MET A 1 -8.72 -2.51 -2.88
C MET A 1 -7.60 -3.53 -3.10
N LEU A 2 -7.88 -4.70 -3.66
CA LEU A 2 -6.85 -5.68 -4.00
C LEU A 2 -6.48 -5.52 -5.49
N LEU A 3 -5.24 -5.08 -5.78
CA LEU A 3 -4.76 -4.91 -7.14
C LEU A 3 -4.01 -6.19 -7.57
N THR A 4 -4.66 -7.06 -8.34
CA THR A 4 -4.04 -8.28 -8.90
C THR A 4 -3.70 -8.08 -10.38
N GLY A 5 -2.61 -8.72 -10.85
CA GLY A 5 -2.17 -8.62 -12.25
C GLY A 5 -0.75 -9.17 -12.43
N PRO A 6 -0.27 -9.38 -13.67
CA PRO A 6 1.08 -9.89 -13.94
C PRO A 6 2.16 -8.97 -13.36
N ASN A 7 3.27 -9.56 -12.88
CA ASN A 7 4.46 -8.78 -12.50
C ASN A 7 4.96 -8.05 -13.76
N MET A 8 5.20 -6.73 -13.65
CA MET A 8 5.40 -5.76 -14.76
C MET A 8 4.14 -5.18 -15.45
N GLY A 9 2.93 -5.48 -15.00
CA GLY A 9 1.70 -4.87 -15.52
C GLY A 9 1.44 -3.41 -15.11
N GLY A 10 2.44 -2.68 -14.60
CA GLY A 10 2.27 -1.29 -14.15
C GLY A 10 1.64 -1.12 -12.76
N LYS A 11 1.44 -2.20 -11.99
CA LYS A 11 0.84 -2.18 -10.65
C LYS A 11 1.53 -1.20 -9.69
N SER A 12 2.85 -1.30 -9.58
CA SER A 12 3.63 -0.42 -8.70
C SER A 12 3.62 1.03 -9.17
N THR A 13 3.56 1.27 -10.49
CA THR A 13 3.37 2.61 -11.07
C THR A 13 2.00 3.20 -10.68
N TYR A 14 0.93 2.41 -10.79
CA TYR A 14 -0.41 2.81 -10.40
C TYR A 14 -0.50 3.12 -8.89
N MET A 15 0.06 2.25 -8.04
CA MET A 15 0.09 2.50 -6.58
C MET A 15 0.81 3.80 -6.24
N ARG A 16 1.96 4.07 -6.87
CA ARG A 16 2.69 5.34 -6.69
C ARG A 16 1.87 6.54 -7.19
N GLN A 17 1.19 6.42 -8.31
CA GLN A 17 0.33 7.49 -8.84
C GLN A 17 -0.78 7.84 -7.85
N VAL A 18 -1.46 6.85 -7.26
CA VAL A 18 -2.49 7.08 -6.24
C VAL A 18 -1.92 7.83 -5.04
N ALA A 19 -0.77 7.39 -4.50
CA ALA A 19 -0.11 8.08 -3.40
C ALA A 19 0.22 9.54 -3.72
N LEU A 20 0.77 9.81 -4.91
CA LEU A 20 1.12 11.15 -5.35
C LEU A 20 -0.10 12.05 -5.53
N ILE A 21 -1.20 11.55 -6.09
CA ILE A 21 -2.45 12.29 -6.24
C ILE A 21 -2.99 12.71 -4.86
N VAL A 22 -3.01 11.78 -3.90
CA VAL A 22 -3.48 12.06 -2.55
C VAL A 22 -2.60 13.09 -1.86
N LEU A 23 -1.27 12.96 -2.00
CA LEU A 23 -0.32 13.91 -1.43
C LEU A 23 -0.53 15.32 -2.00
N LEU A 24 -0.61 15.45 -3.33
CA LEU A 24 -0.81 16.72 -4.02
C LEU A 24 -2.13 17.40 -3.60
N ALA A 25 -3.20 16.62 -3.45
CA ALA A 25 -4.49 17.15 -3.01
C ALA A 25 -4.41 17.72 -1.59
N HIS A 26 -3.72 17.04 -0.67
CA HIS A 26 -3.56 17.49 0.71
C HIS A 26 -2.59 18.66 0.86
N THR A 27 -1.71 18.90 -0.11
CA THR A 27 -0.88 20.12 -0.17
C THR A 27 -1.59 21.30 -0.83
N GLY A 28 -2.85 21.14 -1.28
CA GLY A 28 -3.61 22.19 -1.97
C GLY A 28 -3.18 22.43 -3.42
N CYS A 29 -2.46 21.48 -4.03
CA CYS A 29 -2.04 21.55 -5.42
C CYS A 29 -3.12 20.98 -6.36
N PHE A 30 -3.08 21.38 -7.64
CA PHE A 30 -3.81 20.66 -8.68
C PHE A 30 -3.28 19.23 -8.80
N VAL A 31 -4.18 18.30 -9.05
CA VAL A 31 -3.85 16.87 -9.24
C VAL A 31 -3.93 16.49 -10.72
N PRO A 32 -3.10 15.54 -11.19
CA PRO A 32 -3.14 15.06 -12.58
C PRO A 32 -4.31 14.08 -12.78
N ALA A 33 -5.53 14.59 -12.80
CA ALA A 33 -6.75 13.83 -13.08
C ALA A 33 -7.81 14.75 -13.69
N ASP A 34 -8.70 14.19 -14.53
CA ASP A 34 -9.82 14.96 -15.10
C ASP A 34 -10.80 15.41 -14.00
N ALA A 35 -11.00 14.58 -12.97
CA ALA A 35 -11.71 14.91 -11.74
C ALA A 35 -11.16 14.03 -10.58
N ALA A 36 -11.19 14.53 -9.35
CA ALA A 36 -10.75 13.77 -8.18
C ALA A 36 -11.58 14.14 -6.95
N THR A 37 -12.14 13.13 -6.28
CA THR A 37 -12.73 13.25 -4.94
C THR A 37 -11.82 12.50 -3.97
N ILE A 38 -11.25 13.20 -3.00
CA ILE A 38 -10.28 12.65 -2.05
C ILE A 38 -10.80 12.94 -0.64
N GLY A 39 -11.04 11.88 0.13
CA GLY A 39 -11.47 11.98 1.52
C GLY A 39 -10.32 12.37 2.46
N PRO A 40 -10.61 12.54 3.76
CA PRO A 40 -9.56 12.76 4.76
C PRO A 40 -8.61 11.56 4.79
N VAL A 41 -7.32 11.84 4.65
CA VAL A 41 -6.24 10.85 4.78
C VAL A 41 -5.27 11.33 5.85
N ASP A 42 -5.02 10.50 6.86
CA ASP A 42 -4.09 10.84 7.94
C ASP A 42 -2.65 10.46 7.60
N GLN A 43 -2.45 9.27 7.01
CA GLN A 43 -1.14 8.70 6.72
C GLN A 43 -1.16 7.86 5.44
N ILE A 44 -0.05 7.88 4.69
CA ILE A 44 0.19 7.01 3.53
C ILE A 44 1.34 6.07 3.87
N PHE A 45 1.05 4.78 3.93
CA PHE A 45 2.02 3.72 4.13
C PHE A 45 2.33 3.04 2.80
N THR A 46 3.62 2.83 2.52
CA THR A 46 4.07 2.13 1.32
C THR A 46 5.05 1.04 1.66
N ARG A 47 4.74 -0.18 1.23
CA ARG A 47 5.69 -1.30 1.10
C ARG A 47 5.71 -1.73 -0.36
N ILE A 48 6.25 -0.86 -1.22
CA ILE A 48 6.48 -1.17 -2.63
C ILE A 48 7.96 -1.50 -2.73
N GLY A 49 8.29 -2.74 -3.12
CA GLY A 49 9.68 -3.21 -3.20
C GLY A 49 10.57 -2.22 -3.97
N ALA A 50 11.52 -1.63 -3.27
CA ALA A 50 12.68 -1.00 -3.88
C ALA A 50 13.78 -2.07 -3.89
N SER A 51 14.37 -2.32 -5.05
CA SER A 51 15.39 -3.35 -5.27
C SER A 51 16.68 -3.15 -4.46
N ASP A 52 16.79 -2.10 -3.66
CA ASP A 52 18.03 -1.69 -3.03
C ASP A 52 17.80 -1.30 -1.58
N ASP A 53 18.02 -2.26 -0.68
CA ASP A 53 18.68 -1.94 0.58
C ASP A 53 19.48 -3.17 1.06
N LEU A 54 20.76 -3.23 0.63
CA LEU A 54 21.76 -4.15 1.18
C LEU A 54 22.22 -3.61 2.55
N ALA A 55 21.34 -3.58 3.54
CA ALA A 55 21.65 -3.07 4.88
C ALA A 55 21.76 -4.18 5.94
N SER A 56 23.01 -4.55 6.23
CA SER A 56 23.57 -4.97 7.54
C SER A 56 22.89 -6.06 8.38
N ASN A 57 23.58 -7.21 8.56
CA ASN A 57 23.39 -8.28 9.58
C ASN A 57 21.96 -8.79 9.90
N ARG A 58 20.96 -8.45 9.08
CA ARG A 58 19.55 -8.80 9.25
C ARG A 58 19.03 -9.40 7.96
N SER A 59 18.17 -10.43 8.04
CA SER A 59 17.60 -11.03 6.83
C SER A 59 16.61 -10.06 6.19
N THR A 60 16.58 -10.00 4.85
CA THR A 60 15.62 -9.19 4.08
C THR A 60 14.19 -9.47 4.52
N PHE A 61 13.87 -10.74 4.80
CA PHE A 61 12.57 -11.14 5.33
C PHE A 61 12.26 -10.51 6.70
N MET A 62 13.23 -10.45 7.62
CA MET A 62 12.99 -9.84 8.94
C MET A 62 12.75 -8.33 8.82
N VAL A 63 13.46 -7.65 7.93
CA VAL A 63 13.25 -6.22 7.65
C VAL A 63 11.84 -6.01 7.06
N GLU A 64 11.47 -6.81 6.05
CA GLU A 64 10.13 -6.81 5.45
C GLU A 64 9.02 -6.98 6.50
N MET A 65 9.19 -7.93 7.41
CA MET A 65 8.19 -8.21 8.44
C MET A 65 8.12 -7.11 9.50
N SER A 66 9.25 -6.48 9.82
CA SER A 66 9.29 -5.35 10.77
C SER A 66 8.58 -4.12 10.19
N GLU A 67 8.80 -3.81 8.91
CA GLU A 67 8.08 -2.74 8.20
C GLU A 67 6.59 -3.04 8.11
N THR A 68 6.24 -4.28 7.78
CA THR A 68 4.83 -4.72 7.72
C THR A 68 4.16 -4.57 9.08
N ALA A 69 4.81 -5.02 10.16
CA ALA A 69 4.29 -4.87 11.52
C ALA A 69 4.11 -3.39 11.90
N TYR A 70 5.05 -2.53 11.51
CA TYR A 70 4.94 -1.09 11.71
C TYR A 70 3.68 -0.52 11.03
N ILE A 71 3.44 -0.87 9.77
CA ILE A 71 2.25 -0.45 9.02
C ILE A 71 0.99 -0.94 9.72
N LEU A 72 0.91 -2.23 10.06
CA LEU A 72 -0.28 -2.81 10.70
C LEU A 72 -0.58 -2.17 12.06
N HIS A 73 0.45 -1.81 12.82
CA HIS A 73 0.28 -1.19 14.13
C HIS A 73 -0.25 0.24 14.02
N HIS A 74 0.27 1.04 13.09
CA HIS A 74 -0.01 2.48 13.00
C HIS A 74 -1.13 2.85 12.02
N ALA A 75 -1.47 1.98 11.07
CA ALA A 75 -2.57 2.24 10.15
C ALA A 75 -3.89 2.43 10.91
N THR A 76 -4.60 3.49 10.57
CA THR A 76 -5.93 3.84 11.08
C THR A 76 -6.98 3.65 10.00
N GLU A 77 -8.25 3.88 10.32
CA GLU A 77 -9.36 3.83 9.35
C GLU A 77 -9.24 4.84 8.20
N GLN A 78 -8.46 5.90 8.38
CA GLN A 78 -8.23 6.95 7.37
C GLN A 78 -6.89 6.81 6.65
N SER A 79 -6.11 5.78 6.99
CA SER A 79 -4.80 5.58 6.37
C SER A 79 -4.91 4.89 5.03
N ILE A 80 -4.07 5.30 4.08
CA ILE A 80 -3.86 4.60 2.82
C ILE A 80 -2.68 3.64 2.99
N VAL A 81 -2.92 2.36 2.72
CA VAL A 81 -1.88 1.32 2.79
C VAL A 81 -1.66 0.73 1.40
N LEU A 82 -0.45 0.88 0.87
CA LEU A 82 -0.01 0.35 -0.42
C LEU A 82 1.04 -0.74 -0.18
N MET A 83 0.66 -1.99 -0.37
CA MET A 83 1.56 -3.15 -0.21
C MET A 83 1.74 -3.88 -1.54
N ASP A 84 3.00 -4.14 -1.89
CA ASP A 84 3.40 -4.95 -3.03
C ASP A 84 4.30 -6.09 -2.54
N GLU A 85 4.09 -7.30 -3.06
CA GLU A 85 5.02 -8.44 -2.92
C GLU A 85 5.37 -8.89 -1.48
N VAL A 86 4.42 -8.87 -0.54
CA VAL A 86 4.64 -9.35 0.83
C VAL A 86 4.89 -10.87 0.87
N GLY A 87 5.88 -11.31 1.67
CA GLY A 87 6.14 -12.74 1.89
C GLY A 87 7.08 -13.39 0.87
N ARG A 88 7.81 -12.59 0.06
CA ARG A 88 8.75 -13.11 -0.95
C ARG A 88 9.95 -13.85 -0.36
N GLY A 89 10.37 -13.50 0.85
CA GLY A 89 11.53 -14.11 1.52
C GLY A 89 11.29 -15.42 2.27
N THR A 90 10.13 -16.06 2.13
CA THR A 90 9.76 -17.31 2.85
C THR A 90 9.21 -18.39 1.90
N SER A 91 8.82 -19.55 2.43
CA SER A 91 8.19 -20.62 1.66
C SER A 91 6.90 -20.12 0.98
N THR A 92 6.58 -20.64 -0.21
CA THR A 92 5.42 -20.17 -0.99
C THR A 92 4.11 -20.24 -0.20
N PHE A 93 3.92 -21.29 0.60
CA PHE A 93 2.72 -21.46 1.43
C PHE A 93 2.71 -20.47 2.60
N ASP A 94 3.84 -20.30 3.28
CA ASP A 94 3.94 -19.34 4.38
C ASP A 94 3.77 -17.90 3.89
N GLY A 95 4.33 -17.58 2.71
CA GLY A 95 4.21 -16.26 2.09
C GLY A 95 2.77 -15.94 1.71
N LEU A 96 2.03 -16.91 1.14
CA LEU A 96 0.61 -16.74 0.82
C LEU A 96 -0.25 -16.61 2.08
N ALA A 97 -0.03 -17.48 3.09
CA ALA A 97 -0.75 -17.42 4.35
C ALA A 97 -0.54 -16.07 5.05
N LEU A 98 0.69 -15.57 5.04
CA LEU A 98 1.06 -14.29 5.61
C LEU A 98 0.43 -13.12 4.85
N ALA A 99 0.50 -13.10 3.51
CA ALA A 99 -0.15 -12.08 2.70
C ALA A 99 -1.67 -12.05 2.92
N HIS A 100 -2.30 -13.23 3.04
CA HIS A 100 -3.72 -13.34 3.32
C HIS A 100 -4.08 -12.79 4.71
N ALA A 101 -3.38 -13.21 5.76
CA ALA A 101 -3.62 -12.74 7.13
C ALA A 101 -3.43 -11.22 7.27
N ILE A 102 -2.43 -10.65 6.59
CA ILE A 102 -2.20 -9.20 6.57
C ILE A 102 -3.34 -8.47 5.88
N ALA A 103 -3.79 -8.96 4.72
CA ALA A 103 -4.90 -8.36 4.00
C ALA A 103 -6.19 -8.41 4.83
N GLU A 104 -6.48 -9.53 5.49
CA GLU A 104 -7.62 -9.64 6.40
C GLU A 104 -7.52 -8.68 7.59
N HIS A 105 -6.36 -8.58 8.22
CA HIS A 105 -6.15 -7.67 9.34
C HIS A 105 -6.37 -6.21 8.94
N LEU A 106 -5.82 -5.80 7.79
CA LEU A 106 -6.04 -4.46 7.25
C LEU A 106 -7.52 -4.24 6.94
N LEU A 107 -8.20 -5.17 6.27
CA LEU A 107 -9.63 -5.04 5.95
C LEU A 107 -10.52 -4.93 7.18
N GLN A 108 -10.14 -5.56 8.30
CA GLN A 108 -10.87 -5.43 9.57
C GLN A 108 -10.60 -4.09 10.26
N LYS A 109 -9.38 -3.54 10.11
CA LYS A 109 -8.94 -2.31 10.79
C LYS A 109 -9.22 -1.04 10.00
N THR A 110 -9.24 -1.12 8.67
CA THR A 110 -9.57 -0.01 7.78
C THR A 110 -11.02 -0.09 7.35
N ASN A 111 -11.75 1.02 7.51
CA ASN A 111 -13.13 1.12 7.06
C ASN A 111 -13.16 0.96 5.51
N PRO A 112 -13.95 0.05 4.93
CA PRO A 112 -13.99 -0.18 3.48
C PRO A 112 -14.35 1.06 2.67
N SER A 113 -14.89 2.10 3.31
CA SER A 113 -15.23 3.39 2.73
C SER A 113 -14.02 4.22 2.25
N ALA A 114 -12.82 3.99 2.78
CA ALA A 114 -11.58 4.66 2.32
C ALA A 114 -11.00 4.06 1.02
N CYS A 115 -11.60 2.96 0.52
CA CYS A 115 -11.24 2.31 -0.74
C CYS A 115 -12.11 2.72 -1.93
N LEU A 116 -12.79 3.88 -1.86
CA LEU A 116 -13.35 4.46 -3.07
C LEU A 116 -12.19 5.02 -3.91
N PRO A 117 -12.02 4.58 -5.17
CA PRO A 117 -11.12 5.28 -6.07
C PRO A 117 -11.56 6.76 -6.12
N PRO A 118 -10.64 7.71 -6.36
CA PRO A 118 -11.04 9.06 -6.73
C PRO A 118 -12.00 8.93 -7.90
N THR A 119 -13.28 9.18 -7.64
CA THR A 119 -14.32 8.95 -8.64
C THR A 119 -14.22 10.12 -9.60
N ILE A 120 -13.78 9.84 -10.82
CA ILE A 120 -13.73 10.81 -11.92
C ILE A 120 -15.16 10.93 -12.43
N SER A 121 -15.91 11.95 -11.98
CA SER A 121 -17.20 12.29 -12.57
C SER A 121 -16.99 13.30 -13.70
N SER A 122 -17.54 12.97 -14.87
CA SER A 122 -17.55 13.70 -16.15
C SER A 122 -17.85 15.19 -16.06
#